data_AF-A0A7W8YEB3-F1
#
_entry.id   AF-A0A7W8YEB3-F1
#
_cell.length_a   1.000
_cell.length_b   1.000
_cell.length_c   1.000
_cell.angle_alpha   90.00
_cell.angle_beta   90.00
_cell.angle_gamma   90.00
#
_symmetry.space_group_name_H-M   'P 1'
#
loop_
_entity.id
_entity.type
_entity.pdbx_description
1 polymer ?
#
loop_
_entity_poly.entity_id
_entity_poly.type
_entity_poly.pdbx_seq_one_letter_code
_entity_poly.pdbx_strand_id
1 'polypeptide(L)' 'MKTILHRGITIATLASTQEVAQHCAPGHTAIREQGDGWWLYFVDSDGSIDGYDSPFASHAEALWAARAAAEFSAE' A
#
# COMPACT_ATOMS: atom_id res chain seq x y z
N MET A 1 12.31 -0.06 4.96
CA MET A 1 11.15 0.27 4.10
C MET A 1 11.59 0.24 2.64
N LYS A 2 10.90 -0.53 1.79
CA LYS A 2 11.20 -0.62 0.36
C LYS A 2 10.09 0.09 -0.39
N THR A 3 10.41 1.04 -1.27
CA THR A 3 9.42 1.80 -2.04
C THR A 3 9.60 1.58 -3.54
N ILE A 4 8.50 1.63 -4.28
CA ILE A 4 8.47 1.50 -5.74
C ILE A 4 7.61 2.65 -6.27
N LEU A 5 8.11 3.38 -7.26
CA LEU A 5 7.32 4.38 -7.97
C LEU A 5 6.64 3.72 -9.17
N HIS A 6 5.31 3.77 -9.22
CA HIS A 6 4.50 3.24 -10.33
C HIS A 6 3.52 4.31 -10.80
N ARG A 7 3.66 4.77 -12.05
CA ARG A 7 2.82 5.84 -12.65
C ARG A 7 2.64 7.11 -11.78
N GLY A 8 3.65 7.49 -11.02
CA GLY A 8 3.61 8.67 -10.15
C GLY A 8 3.10 8.42 -8.74
N ILE A 9 2.62 7.20 -8.46
CA ILE A 9 2.20 6.77 -7.11
C ILE A 9 3.31 5.96 -6.47
N THR A 10 3.61 6.28 -5.21
CA THR A 10 4.62 5.56 -4.43
C THR A 10 3.97 4.39 -3.72
N ILE A 11 4.42 3.18 -4.04
CA ILE A 11 4.04 1.93 -3.36
C ILE A 11 5.11 1.60 -2.31
N ALA A 12 4.80 1.72 -1.03
CA ALA A 12 5.69 1.47 0.09
C ALA A 12 5.42 0.11 0.74
N THR A 13 6.41 -0.77 0.76
CA THR A 13 6.39 -2.01 1.55
C THR A 13 6.90 -1.74 2.96
N LEU A 14 6.02 -1.97 3.93
CA LEU A 14 6.17 -1.76 5.37
C LEU A 14 6.22 -3.10 6.10
N ALA A 15 7.05 -3.18 7.14
CA ALA A 15 7.01 -4.30 8.07
C ALA A 15 5.79 -4.20 9.00
N SER A 16 5.45 -5.30 9.68
CA SER A 16 4.36 -5.34 10.67
C SER A 16 4.51 -4.30 11.79
N THR A 17 5.74 -3.91 12.13
CA THR A 17 6.02 -2.89 13.16
C THR A 17 5.94 -1.46 12.65
N GLN A 18 5.73 -1.24 11.35
CA GLN A 18 5.72 0.08 10.73
C GLN A 18 4.28 0.54 10.48
N GLU A 19 3.92 1.71 10.99
CA GLU A 19 2.61 2.31 10.76
C GLU A 19 2.54 3.06 9.43
N VAL A 20 1.44 2.88 8.71
CA VAL A 20 1.21 3.53 7.41
C VAL A 20 1.20 5.05 7.56
N ALA A 21 0.46 5.58 8.55
CA ALA A 21 0.32 7.02 8.79
C ALA A 21 1.64 7.76 9.04
N GLN A 22 2.65 7.06 9.59
CA GLN A 22 3.95 7.65 9.92
C GLN A 22 4.96 7.57 8.78
N HIS A 23 4.72 6.68 7.81
CA HIS A 23 5.69 6.34 6.77
C HIS A 23 5.22 6.60 5.35
N CYS A 24 3.92 6.83 5.15
CA CYS A 24 3.31 7.07 3.85
C CYS A 24 2.70 8.47 3.81
N ALA A 25 2.93 9.16 2.69
CA ALA A 25 2.34 10.47 2.43
C ALA A 25 0.99 10.31 1.71
N PRO A 26 0.13 11.33 1.73
CA PRO A 26 -1.07 11.36 0.89
C PRO A 26 -0.78 11.04 -0.57
N GLY A 27 -1.61 10.20 -1.19
CA GLY A 27 -1.41 9.66 -2.54
C GLY A 27 -0.46 8.45 -2.62
N HIS A 28 -0.03 7.89 -1.49
CA HIS A 28 0.78 6.67 -1.47
C HIS A 28 -0.07 5.42 -1.24
N THR A 29 0.40 4.31 -1.79
CA THR A 29 -0.10 2.96 -1.46
C THR A 29 0.90 2.29 -0.53
N ALA A 30 0.44 1.78 0.60
CA ALA A 30 1.24 0.95 1.48
C ALA A 30 0.88 -0.51 1.35
N ILE A 31 1.90 -1.37 1.41
CA ILE A 31 1.77 -2.81 1.55
C ILE A 31 2.40 -3.17 2.88
N ARG A 32 1.64 -3.73 3.81
CA ARG A 32 2.15 -4.10 5.15
C ARG A 32 2.08 -5.60 5.34
N GLU A 33 3.21 -6.19 5.68
CA GLU A 33 3.26 -7.58 6.12
C GLU A 33 2.65 -7.68 7.52
N GLN A 34 1.71 -8.60 7.70
CA GLN A 34 1.14 -8.97 8.99
C GLN A 34 1.14 -10.49 9.14
N GLY A 35 0.90 -10.98 10.36
CA GLY A 35 0.99 -12.41 10.66
C GLY A 35 -0.01 -13.29 9.90
N ASP A 36 -1.07 -12.69 9.36
CA ASP A 36 -2.13 -13.32 8.59
C ASP A 36 -2.00 -13.10 7.07
N GLY A 37 -0.98 -12.35 6.62
CA GLY A 37 -0.69 -12.12 5.20
C GLY A 37 -0.27 -10.69 4.89
N TRP A 38 -0.54 -10.26 3.66
CA TRP A 38 -0.12 -8.96 3.15
C TRP A 38 -1.31 -8.03 3.00
N TRP A 39 -1.32 -6.96 3.78
CA TRP A 39 -2.39 -5.96 3.76
C TRP A 39 -2.02 -4.82 2.84
N LEU A 40 -3.02 -4.31 2.11
CA LEU A 40 -2.89 -3.08 1.35
C LEU A 40 -3.59 -1.94 2.06
N TYR A 41 -2.95 -0.78 2.01
CA TYR A 41 -3.48 0.47 2.50
C TYR A 41 -3.27 1.58 1.48
N PHE A 42 -4.18 2.53 1.44
CA PHE A 42 -4.18 3.69 0.56
C PHE A 42 -4.30 4.92 1.42
N VAL A 43 -3.36 5.85 1.24
CA VAL A 43 -3.43 7.14 1.92
C VAL A 43 -4.06 8.12 0.96
N ASP A 44 -5.27 8.57 1.23
CA ASP A 44 -5.94 9.60 0.44
C ASP A 44 -5.33 10.98 0.75
N SER A 45 -5.62 11.94 -0.12
CA SER A 45 -5.24 13.35 -0.09
C SER A 45 -5.58 14.08 1.22
N ASP A 46 -6.64 13.66 1.91
CA ASP A 46 -7.06 14.18 3.22
C ASP A 46 -6.29 13.54 4.40
N GLY A 47 -5.44 12.55 4.12
CA GLY A 47 -4.71 11.76 5.11
C GLY A 47 -5.49 10.57 5.66
N SER A 48 -6.70 10.31 5.16
CA SER A 48 -7.45 9.10 5.46
C SER A 48 -6.72 7.88 4.94
N ILE A 49 -6.75 6.79 5.72
CA ILE A 49 -6.11 5.54 5.36
C ILE A 49 -7.19 4.51 5.14
N ASP A 50 -7.41 4.17 3.88
CA ASP A 50 -8.26 3.06 3.49
C ASP A 50 -7.42 1.81 3.27
N GLY A 51 -8.05 0.65 3.31
CA GLY A 51 -7.37 -0.61 3.03
C GLY A 51 -8.34 -1.66 2.53
N TYR A 52 -7.82 -2.74 1.98
CA TYR A 52 -8.69 -3.87 1.61
C TYR A 52 -9.19 -4.59 2.86
N ASP A 53 -10.38 -5.18 2.75
CA ASP A 53 -11.02 -5.98 3.81
C ASP A 53 -10.38 -7.35 4.02
N SER A 54 -9.38 -7.73 3.22
CA SER A 54 -8.76 -9.05 3.28
C SER A 54 -7.27 -9.01 2.93
N PRO A 55 -6.44 -9.81 3.62
CA PRO A 55 -5.02 -9.92 3.30
C PRO A 55 -4.80 -10.79 2.06
N PHE A 56 -3.71 -10.51 1.36
CA PHE A 56 -3.20 -11.35 0.28
C PHE A 56 -2.29 -12.45 0.81
N ALA A 57 -2.24 -13.58 0.11
CA ALA A 57 -1.46 -14.74 0.52
C ALA A 57 0.06 -14.52 0.34
N SER A 58 0.46 -13.61 -0.56
CA SER A 58 1.86 -13.31 -0.83
C SER A 58 2.12 -11.83 -1.15
N HIS A 59 3.36 -11.41 -0.92
CA HIS A 59 3.83 -10.06 -1.27
C HIS A 59 3.63 -9.74 -2.76
N ALA A 60 3.81 -10.74 -3.63
CA ALA A 60 3.68 -10.57 -5.07
C ALA A 60 2.23 -10.26 -5.48
N GLU A 61 1.25 -10.96 -4.90
CA GLU A 61 -0.18 -10.69 -5.12
C GLU A 61 -0.55 -9.29 -4.62
N ALA A 62 -0.12 -8.93 -3.41
CA ALA A 62 -0.34 -7.60 -2.86
C ALA A 62 0.29 -6.52 -3.75
N LEU A 63 1.50 -6.74 -4.26
CA LEU A 63 2.17 -5.80 -5.16
C LEU A 63 1.45 -5.67 -6.50
N TRP A 64 0.89 -6.74 -7.05
CA TRP A 64 0.06 -6.66 -8.25
C TRP A 64 -1.21 -5.87 -8.01
N ALA A 65 -1.92 -6.12 -6.91
CA ALA A 65 -3.10 -5.33 -6.53
C ALA A 65 -2.76 -3.85 -6.32
N ALA A 66 -1.65 -3.54 -5.64
CA ALA A 66 -1.17 -2.18 -5.45
C ALA A 66 -0.85 -1.46 -6.75
N ARG A 67 -0.22 -2.15 -7.71
CA ARG A 67 0.03 -1.59 -9.04
C ARG A 67 -1.28 -1.31 -9.75
N ALA A 68 -2.22 -2.25 -9.74
CA ALA A 68 -3.53 -2.06 -10.38
C ALA A 68 -4.30 -0.88 -9.78
N ALA A 69 -4.32 -0.76 -8.44
CA ALA A 69 -4.95 0.37 -7.77
C ALA A 69 -4.25 1.70 -8.09
N ALA A 70 -2.92 1.72 -8.11
CA ALA A 70 -2.16 2.89 -8.53
C ALA A 70 -2.42 3.28 -10.00
N GLU A 71 -2.72 2.32 -10.87
CA GLU A 71 -3.12 2.63 -12.25
C GLU A 71 -4.48 3.31 -12.33
N PHE A 72 -5.44 2.88 -11.50
CA PHE A 72 -6.77 3.49 -11.44
C PHE A 72 -6.75 4.90 -10.84
N SER A 73 -5.91 5.13 -9.83
CA SER A 73 -5.77 6.45 -9.19
C SER A 73 -4.95 7.46 -10.01
N ALA A 74 -4.27 7.03 -11.08
CA ALA A 74 -3.47 7.89 -11.93
C ALA A 74 -4.20 8.36 -13.21
N GLU A 75 -5.46 7.96 -13.41
CA GLU A 75 -6.37 8.50 -14.44
C GLU A 75 -7.03 9.81 -14.00
#